data_AF-A0A8B8NVK1-F1
#
_entry.id   AF-A0A8B8NVK1-F1
#
_cell.length_a   1.000
_cell.length_b   1.000
_cell.length_c   1.000
_cell.angle_alpha   90.00
_cell.angle_beta   90.00
_cell.angle_gamma   90.00
#
_symmetry.space_group_name_H-M   'P 1'
#
loop_
_entity.id
_entity.type
_entity.pdbx_description
1 polymer ?
#
loop_
_entity_poly.entity_id
_entity_poly.type
_entity_poly.pdbx_seq_one_letter_code
_entity_poly.pdbx_strand_id
1 'polypeptide(L)'
;MLPPRFSIFGGGDSKKSSGSPRRSPKSELPSPTIKLRTDKEVYRPGDAVVATVEIATPDAGGVAKNGSVCSLLIKRLGFEVRGIEKLDSQWFAAQKTSPESRQRRGEYAFMDCSVPSIVSSQIVSCGTTKTCKCIFFSVIPFA
;
A
#
# COMPACT_ATOMS: atom_id res chain seq x y z
N MET A 1 -30.18 -4.82 -2.99
CA MET A 1 -29.08 -5.08 -3.95
C MET A 1 -27.77 -4.72 -3.28
N LEU A 2 -26.86 -5.69 -3.08
CA LEU A 2 -25.54 -5.46 -2.49
C LEU A 2 -24.49 -5.43 -3.62
N PRO A 3 -23.46 -4.57 -3.54
CA PRO A 3 -22.47 -4.43 -4.61
C PRO A 3 -21.53 -5.65 -4.68
N PRO A 4 -21.01 -6.01 -5.87
CA PRO A 4 -20.09 -7.13 -6.01
C PRO A 4 -18.72 -6.79 -5.43
N ARG A 5 -18.21 -7.67 -4.55
CA ARG A 5 -16.80 -7.66 -4.11
C ARG A 5 -15.95 -8.32 -5.20
N PHE A 6 -15.01 -7.58 -5.78
CA PHE A 6 -14.01 -8.13 -6.69
C PHE A 6 -12.87 -8.76 -5.88
N SER A 7 -12.74 -10.08 -5.96
CA SER A 7 -11.55 -10.82 -5.51
C SER A 7 -10.76 -11.23 -6.75
N ILE A 8 -9.63 -10.59 -6.99
CA ILE A 8 -8.64 -10.98 -8.00
C ILE A 8 -7.66 -11.92 -7.29
N PHE A 9 -7.86 -13.23 -7.39
CA PHE A 9 -6.83 -14.29 -7.39
C PHE A 9 -7.56 -15.61 -7.67
N GLY A 10 -7.67 -15.96 -8.96
CA GLY A 10 -8.21 -17.23 -9.43
C GLY A 10 -7.31 -17.81 -10.51
N GLY A 11 -6.86 -19.04 -10.31
CA GLY A 11 -6.17 -19.82 -11.33
C GLY A 11 -5.57 -21.11 -10.79
N GLY A 12 -6.11 -22.26 -11.23
CA GLY A 12 -5.37 -23.53 -11.29
C GLY A 12 -6.03 -24.71 -10.61
N ASP A 13 -6.74 -25.52 -11.40
CA ASP A 13 -7.38 -26.80 -11.07
C ASP A 13 -6.37 -27.97 -11.22
N SER A 14 -6.28 -28.87 -10.23
CA SER A 14 -5.65 -30.21 -10.41
C SER A 14 -6.10 -31.22 -9.33
N LYS A 15 -7.06 -32.06 -9.73
CA LYS A 15 -7.33 -33.49 -9.45
C LYS A 15 -6.67 -34.21 -8.24
N LYS A 16 -7.54 -34.72 -7.35
CA LYS A 16 -7.47 -35.82 -6.33
C LYS A 16 -6.14 -36.57 -6.11
N SER A 17 -5.70 -36.62 -4.84
CA SER A 17 -5.29 -37.88 -4.18
C SER A 17 -5.58 -37.83 -2.66
N SER A 18 -6.06 -38.97 -2.17
CA SER A 18 -6.39 -39.26 -0.78
C SER A 18 -5.13 -39.34 0.08
N GLY A 19 -5.08 -38.54 1.15
CA GLY A 19 -4.05 -38.63 2.17
C GLY A 19 -4.15 -37.42 3.06
N SER A 20 -4.83 -37.57 4.19
CA SER A 20 -4.97 -36.53 5.22
C SER A 20 -3.58 -36.07 5.69
N PRO A 21 -3.17 -34.80 5.45
CA PRO A 21 -2.15 -34.18 6.26
C PRO A 21 -2.90 -33.48 7.39
N ARG A 22 -2.65 -33.91 8.63
CA ARG A 22 -3.04 -33.19 9.84
C ARG A 22 -2.88 -31.70 9.60
N ARG A 23 -3.99 -30.96 9.52
CA ARG A 23 -3.99 -29.51 9.48
C ARG A 23 -3.34 -29.05 10.78
N SER A 24 -2.06 -28.67 10.69
CA SER A 24 -1.48 -27.76 11.66
C SER A 24 -2.41 -26.54 11.73
N PRO A 25 -2.76 -26.05 12.93
CA PRO A 25 -3.49 -24.80 13.01
C PRO A 25 -2.53 -23.75 12.44
N LYS A 26 -2.80 -23.27 11.23
CA LYS A 26 -2.22 -22.01 10.77
C LYS A 26 -2.64 -21.00 11.82
N SER A 27 -1.73 -20.65 12.73
CA SER A 27 -1.91 -19.46 13.55
C SER A 27 -1.86 -18.32 12.56
N GLU A 28 -3.03 -17.93 12.05
CA GLU A 28 -3.18 -16.71 11.28
C GLU A 28 -2.86 -15.57 12.24
N LEU A 29 -1.57 -15.22 12.29
CA LEU A 29 -1.12 -14.04 12.99
C LEU A 29 -1.81 -12.87 12.28
N PRO A 30 -2.48 -11.98 13.03
CA PRO A 30 -3.13 -10.83 12.43
C PRO A 30 -2.09 -10.00 11.67
N SER A 31 -2.46 -9.52 10.49
CA SER A 31 -1.57 -8.74 9.63
C SER A 31 -1.51 -7.28 10.10
N PRO A 32 -0.34 -6.61 10.02
CA PRO A 32 -0.24 -5.18 10.28
C PRO A 32 -1.09 -4.41 9.26
N THR A 33 -1.71 -3.34 9.72
CA THR A 33 -2.52 -2.47 8.87
C THR A 33 -1.75 -1.19 8.55
N ILE A 34 -1.82 -0.74 7.30
CA ILE A 34 -1.23 0.52 6.86
C ILE A 34 -2.36 1.41 6.34
N LYS A 35 -2.47 2.62 6.89
CA LYS A 35 -3.42 3.64 6.44
C LYS A 35 -2.64 4.87 5.97
N LEU A 36 -2.96 5.35 4.77
CA LEU A 36 -2.46 6.60 4.24
C LEU A 36 -3.58 7.64 4.32
N ARG A 37 -3.25 8.82 4.84
CA ARG A 37 -4.14 9.99 4.90
C ARG A 37 -3.42 11.21 4.36
N THR A 38 -4.16 12.09 3.74
CA THR A 38 -3.69 13.42 3.34
C THR A 38 -4.34 14.48 4.23
N ASP A 39 -3.76 15.68 4.31
CA ASP A 39 -4.34 16.79 5.07
C ASP A 39 -5.57 17.41 4.40
N LYS A 40 -5.67 17.30 3.07
CA LYS A 40 -6.79 17.81 2.27
C LYS A 40 -7.21 16.79 1.22
N GLU A 41 -8.44 16.95 0.72
CA GLU A 41 -8.98 16.17 -0.40
C GLU A 41 -8.70 16.83 -1.74
N VAL A 42 -8.61 18.16 -1.76
CA VAL A 42 -8.38 18.96 -2.98
C VAL A 42 -7.23 19.93 -2.72
N TYR A 43 -6.31 20.00 -3.66
CA TYR A 43 -5.13 20.85 -3.62
C TYR A 43 -5.11 21.78 -4.84
N ARG A 44 -4.63 23.00 -4.64
CA ARG A 44 -4.38 23.98 -5.69
C ARG A 44 -2.89 24.02 -6.05
N PRO A 45 -2.55 24.55 -7.23
CA PRO A 45 -1.17 24.91 -7.54
C PRO A 45 -0.52 25.72 -6.40
N GLY A 46 0.69 25.32 -6.02
CA GLY A 46 1.42 25.91 -4.90
C GLY A 46 1.06 25.40 -3.50
N ASP A 47 -0.01 24.61 -3.32
CA ASP A 47 -0.30 23.99 -2.03
C ASP A 47 0.78 22.96 -1.65
N ALA A 48 1.11 22.92 -0.36
CA ALA A 48 1.88 21.81 0.19
C ALA A 48 0.95 20.63 0.48
N VAL A 49 1.37 19.42 0.13
CA VAL A 49 0.68 18.16 0.42
C VAL A 49 1.31 17.53 1.66
N VAL A 50 0.52 17.30 2.70
CA VAL A 50 0.97 16.61 3.92
C VAL A 50 0.39 15.20 3.95
N ALA A 51 1.25 14.22 3.72
CA ALA A 51 0.89 12.80 3.77
C ALA A 51 1.23 12.21 5.15
N THR A 52 0.26 11.55 5.76
CA THR A 52 0.40 10.84 7.03
C THR A 52 0.19 9.35 6.81
N VAL A 53 1.19 8.54 7.15
CA VAL A 53 1.08 7.08 7.15
C VAL A 53 0.99 6.60 8.59
N GLU A 54 -0.05 5.84 8.86
CA GLU A 54 -0.30 5.17 10.14
C GLU A 54 -0.10 3.67 9.95
N ILE A 55 0.86 3.11 10.68
CA ILE A 55 1.18 1.69 10.69
C ILE A 55 0.73 1.15 12.04
N ALA A 56 -0.34 0.36 12.02
CA ALA A 56 -0.89 -0.27 13.21
C ALA A 56 -0.47 -1.73 13.24
N THR A 57 0.14 -2.14 14.35
CA THR A 57 0.45 -3.54 14.61
C THR A 57 -0.70 -4.11 15.43
N PRO A 58 -1.30 -5.24 15.03
CA PRO A 58 -2.41 -5.80 15.78
C PRO A 58 -1.97 -6.07 17.21
N ASP A 59 -2.84 -5.69 18.14
CA ASP A 59 -2.69 -6.07 19.52
C ASP A 59 -2.97 -7.56 19.64
N ALA A 60 -2.13 -8.28 20.36
CA ALA A 60 -2.34 -9.68 20.67
C ALA A 60 -3.43 -9.80 21.77
N GLY A 61 -4.60 -9.20 21.56
CA GLY A 61 -5.78 -9.21 22.44
C GLY A 61 -6.48 -10.57 22.53
N GLY A 62 -5.71 -11.64 22.39
CA GLY A 62 -6.17 -13.01 22.28
C GLY A 62 -5.00 -13.82 21.74
N VAL A 63 -4.10 -14.18 22.66
CA VAL A 63 -3.08 -15.23 22.54
C VAL A 63 -3.13 -15.92 21.17
N ALA A 64 -2.28 -15.51 20.23
CA ALA A 64 -1.81 -16.47 19.24
C ALA A 64 -1.35 -17.64 20.11
N LYS A 65 -1.95 -18.83 19.95
CA LYS A 65 -1.94 -19.99 20.88
C LYS A 65 -0.56 -20.42 21.44
N ASN A 66 0.51 -19.73 21.07
CA ASN A 66 1.91 -19.96 21.36
C ASN A 66 2.65 -18.75 22.01
N GLY A 67 1.97 -17.71 22.51
CA GLY A 67 2.63 -16.62 23.28
C GLY A 67 3.57 -15.71 22.47
N SER A 68 3.42 -15.68 21.15
CA SER A 68 4.29 -14.89 20.25
C SER A 68 3.84 -13.43 20.18
N VAL A 69 4.74 -12.50 20.51
CA VAL A 69 4.56 -11.05 20.37
C VAL A 69 4.81 -10.67 18.91
N CYS A 70 3.82 -10.10 18.22
CA CYS A 70 3.98 -9.65 16.84
C CYS A 70 4.62 -8.26 16.77
N SER A 71 5.96 -8.19 16.70
CA SER A 71 6.68 -6.95 16.38
C SER A 71 6.91 -6.82 14.88
N LEU A 72 6.77 -5.60 14.33
CA LEU A 72 6.98 -5.31 12.91
C LEU A 72 8.31 -4.57 12.71
N LEU A 73 9.22 -5.13 11.89
CA LEU A 73 10.45 -4.44 11.48
C LEU A 73 10.21 -3.65 10.18
N ILE A 74 10.30 -2.33 10.27
CA ILE A 74 10.29 -1.44 9.11
C ILE A 74 11.73 -1.24 8.66
N LYS A 75 12.13 -1.88 7.55
CA LYS A 75 13.46 -1.71 6.96
C LYS A 75 13.64 -0.33 6.33
N ARG A 76 12.70 0.07 5.46
CA ARG A 76 12.67 1.37 4.79
C ARG A 76 11.22 1.78 4.56
N LEU A 77 10.88 3.00 4.96
CA LEU A 77 9.63 3.65 4.62
C LEU A 77 9.96 4.95 3.90
N GLY A 78 9.51 5.07 2.65
CA GLY A 78 9.61 6.27 1.83
C GLY A 78 8.25 6.66 1.30
N PHE A 79 8.17 7.84 0.73
CA PHE A 79 6.95 8.36 0.11
C PHE A 79 7.26 8.76 -1.33
N GLU A 80 6.31 8.50 -2.22
CA GLU A 80 6.37 8.90 -3.62
C GLU A 80 5.04 9.52 -4.00
N VAL A 81 5.10 10.71 -4.57
CA VAL A 81 3.94 11.49 -4.99
C VAL A 81 4.13 11.80 -6.47
N ARG A 82 3.22 11.28 -7.30
CA ARG A 82 3.26 11.44 -8.75
C ARG A 82 1.96 12.03 -9.25
N GLY A 83 2.06 13.03 -10.12
CA GLY A 83 0.94 13.60 -10.85
C GLY A 83 1.00 13.11 -12.28
N ILE A 84 0.03 12.29 -12.68
CA ILE A 84 -0.04 11.71 -14.02
C ILE A 84 -1.32 12.20 -14.67
N GLU A 85 -1.16 12.99 -15.72
CA GLU A 85 -2.24 13.38 -16.61
C GLU A 85 -2.47 12.28 -17.65
N LYS A 86 -3.73 11.94 -17.89
CA LYS A 86 -4.13 10.88 -18.82
C LYS A 86 -4.94 11.52 -19.94
N LEU A 87 -4.28 11.68 -21.08
CA LEU A 87 -4.77 12.48 -22.21
C LEU A 87 -5.46 11.63 -23.31
N ASP A 88 -5.31 10.30 -23.28
CA ASP A 88 -5.86 9.40 -24.30
C ASP A 88 -7.03 8.58 -23.72
N SER A 89 -8.22 8.63 -24.31
CA SER A 89 -9.38 7.84 -23.88
C SER A 89 -9.18 6.33 -24.01
N GLN A 90 -8.25 5.89 -24.87
CA GLN A 90 -7.87 4.49 -25.03
C GLN A 90 -6.91 3.99 -23.93
N TRP A 91 -6.51 4.84 -22.96
CA TRP A 91 -5.58 4.46 -21.88
C TRP A 91 -6.10 3.30 -21.01
N PHE A 92 -7.43 3.19 -20.87
CA PHE A 92 -8.10 2.10 -20.16
C PHE A 92 -8.09 0.79 -20.94
N ALA A 93 -8.08 0.86 -22.27
CA ALA A 93 -8.22 -0.30 -23.16
C ALA A 93 -6.86 -0.95 -23.50
N ALA A 94 -5.79 -0.15 -23.56
CA ALA A 94 -4.46 -0.67 -23.85
C ALA A 94 -3.84 -1.35 -22.62
N GLN A 95 -3.51 -2.64 -22.75
CA GLN A 95 -2.66 -3.33 -21.77
C GLN A 95 -1.28 -2.66 -21.72
N LYS A 96 -0.69 -2.60 -20.52
CA LYS A 96 0.61 -1.95 -20.30
C LYS A 96 1.66 -2.63 -21.20
N THR A 97 2.25 -1.88 -22.13
CA THR A 97 3.35 -2.37 -22.97
C THR A 97 4.61 -2.47 -22.12
N SER A 98 4.87 -3.66 -21.62
CA SER A 98 5.98 -4.05 -20.75
C SER A 98 5.88 -3.61 -19.27
N PRO A 99 6.36 -4.46 -18.33
CA PRO A 99 6.40 -4.16 -16.90
C PRO A 99 7.39 -3.04 -16.54
N GLU A 100 8.32 -2.70 -17.43
CA GLU A 100 9.42 -1.76 -17.17
C GLU A 100 9.15 -0.34 -17.70
N SER A 101 8.21 -0.17 -18.64
CA SER A 101 7.81 1.16 -19.08
C SER A 101 7.00 1.87 -17.98
N ARG A 102 7.52 3.01 -17.51
CA ARG A 102 6.86 3.86 -16.50
C ARG A 102 5.75 4.74 -17.10
N GLN A 103 5.54 4.68 -18.41
CA GLN A 103 4.67 5.60 -19.14
C GLN A 103 3.86 4.81 -20.17
N ARG A 104 2.52 4.81 -20.03
CA ARG A 104 1.63 4.37 -21.10
C ARG A 104 1.50 5.47 -22.17
N ARG A 105 1.08 5.09 -23.38
CA ARG A 105 0.69 6.06 -24.41
C ARG A 105 -0.39 6.99 -23.85
N GLY A 106 -0.18 8.29 -23.98
CA GLY A 106 -1.10 9.32 -23.47
C GLY A 106 -0.99 9.60 -21.96
N GLU A 107 0.01 9.04 -21.26
CA GLU A 107 0.34 9.46 -19.90
C GLU A 107 1.43 10.54 -19.92
N TYR A 108 1.17 11.66 -19.24
CA TYR A 108 2.14 12.71 -19.00
C TYR A 108 2.34 12.89 -17.49
N ALA A 109 3.56 12.64 -17.02
CA ALA A 109 3.91 12.90 -15.62
C ALA A 109 4.26 14.38 -15.47
N PHE A 110 3.38 15.16 -14.84
CA PHE A 110 3.61 16.59 -14.58
C PHE A 110 4.24 16.84 -13.20
N MET A 111 4.30 15.81 -12.35
CA MET A 111 4.85 15.87 -10.99
C MET A 111 5.47 14.53 -10.62
N ASP A 112 6.70 14.55 -10.10
CA ASP A 112 7.40 13.38 -9.56
C ASP A 112 8.24 13.81 -8.34
N CYS A 113 7.75 13.54 -7.15
CA CYS A 113 8.42 13.87 -5.89
C CYS A 113 8.58 12.62 -5.05
N SER A 114 9.80 12.33 -4.62
CA SER A 114 10.09 11.18 -3.77
C SER A 114 10.90 11.58 -2.54
N VAL A 115 10.52 11.00 -1.41
CA VAL A 115 11.29 11.06 -0.16
C VAL A 115 11.72 9.63 0.16
N PRO A 116 12.98 9.26 -0.14
CA PRO A 116 13.40 7.87 -0.22
C PRO A 116 13.44 7.14 1.13
N SER A 117 13.62 7.86 2.24
CA SER A 117 13.56 7.26 3.58
C SER A 117 13.22 8.30 4.65
N ILE A 118 12.05 8.14 5.28
CA ILE A 118 11.63 8.87 6.48
C ILE A 118 11.90 8.05 7.74
N VAL A 119 11.83 6.72 7.59
CA VAL A 119 12.16 5.77 8.66
C VAL A 119 13.00 4.65 8.06
N SER A 120 14.10 4.33 8.75
CA SER A 120 14.93 3.15 8.47
C SER A 120 15.11 2.30 9.71
N SER A 121 15.05 0.98 9.54
CA SER A 121 15.41 -0.01 10.56
C SER A 121 14.72 0.18 11.92
N GLN A 122 13.42 0.47 11.93
CA GLN A 122 12.68 0.70 13.17
C GLN A 122 11.71 -0.43 13.46
N ILE A 123 11.70 -0.89 14.72
CA ILE A 123 10.76 -1.89 15.21
C ILE A 123 9.52 -1.16 15.73
N VAL A 124 8.34 -1.63 15.34
CA VAL A 124 7.04 -1.24 15.89
C VAL A 124 6.58 -2.39 16.78
N SER A 125 6.36 -2.09 18.06
CA SER A 125 5.95 -3.08 19.05
C SER A 125 4.50 -3.53 18.81
N CYS A 126 4.18 -4.73 19.28
CA CYS A 126 2.81 -5.27 19.21
C CYS A 126 1.82 -4.32 19.90
N GLY A 127 0.62 -4.18 19.34
CA GLY A 127 -0.41 -3.27 19.86
C GLY A 127 -0.08 -1.78 19.74
N THR A 128 1.05 -1.41 19.15
CA THR A 128 1.42 0.00 18.96
C THR A 128 1.13 0.47 17.54
N THR A 129 0.79 1.75 17.47
CA THR A 129 0.59 2.49 16.23
C THR A 129 1.72 3.47 16.04
N LYS A 130 2.28 3.50 14.83
CA LYS A 130 3.31 4.45 14.45
C LYS A 130 2.82 5.37 13.35
N THR A 131 3.00 6.66 13.57
CA THR A 131 2.57 7.71 12.63
C THR A 131 3.79 8.40 12.05
N CYS A 132 3.90 8.43 10.72
CA CYS A 132 4.95 9.13 10.00
C CYS A 132 4.30 10.21 9.13
N LYS A 133 4.84 11.43 9.17
CA LYS A 133 4.36 12.56 8.37
C LYS A 133 5.42 12.96 7.35
N CYS A 134 4.99 13.26 6.14
CA CYS A 134 5.81 13.77 5.06
C CYS A 134 5.15 15.03 4.48
N ILE A 135 5.95 16.04 4.16
CA ILE A 135 5.47 17.28 3.56
C ILE A 135 6.10 17.39 2.17
N PHE A 136 5.26 17.61 1.17
CA PHE A 136 5.66 17.85 -0.22
C PHE A 136 5.30 19.28 -0.58
N PHE A 137 6.29 20.12 -0.87
CA PHE A 137 6.06 21.51 -1.27
C PHE A 137 5.93 21.63 -2.78
N SER A 138 5.06 22.56 -3.23
CA SER A 138 4.97 22.98 -4.63
C SER A 138 4.76 21.83 -5.62
N VAL A 139 3.97 20.84 -5.23
CA VAL A 139 3.81 19.59 -5.97
C VAL A 139 2.95 19.79 -7.23
N ILE A 140 1.95 20.68 -7.17
CA ILE A 140 1.09 20.98 -8.32
C ILE A 140 1.63 22.21 -9.08
N PRO A 141 1.97 22.09 -10.38
CA PRO A 141 2.47 23.20 -11.18
C PRO A 141 1.38 24.26 -11.41
N PHE A 142 1.78 25.53 -11.55
CA PHE A 142 0.92 26.58 -12.10
C PHE A 142 0.78 26.33 -13.60
N ALA A 143 -0.47 26.19 -14.06
CA ALA A 143 -0.81 26.03 -15.47
C ALA A 143 -0.65 27.34 -16.25
#